data_AF-A0AAV6AQL9-F1
#
_entry.id   AF-A0AAV6AQL9-F1
#
_cell.length_a   1.000
_cell.length_b   1.000
_cell.length_c   1.000
_cell.angle_alpha   90.00
_cell.angle_beta   90.00
_cell.angle_gamma   90.00
#
_symmetry.space_group_name_H-M   'P 1'
#
loop_
_entity.id
_entity.type
_entity.pdbx_description
1 polymer ?
#
loop_
_entity_poly.entity_id
_entity_poly.type
_entity_poly.pdbx_seq_one_letter_code
_entity_poly.pdbx_strand_id
1 'polypeptide(L)'
;MAKPLMPKATAVWLINNTALTFDQIAEFCGLHPLEVQGIADGEVAVGMVGLDPVANGQVTQAEIDRCVEDPSARLQMAKRDIPMPATRTKGPRYTPVSKRQDKPDAIAWLLRHHPELADSQIARLIGTTKPTIQAIRDRTHWNAPNIRPKDPVLLGLCTQTDLNSAVEKARRTAARRGGGQAPEGEEATETEQPASGA
;
A
#
# COMPACT_ATOMS: atom_id res chain seq x y z
N MET A 1 -18.01 -8.48 -5.74
CA MET A 1 -18.71 -7.66 -6.75
C MET A 1 -18.44 -6.19 -6.46
N ALA A 2 -18.35 -5.36 -7.50
CA ALA A 2 -18.24 -3.92 -7.32
C ALA A 2 -19.52 -3.39 -6.67
N LYS A 3 -19.40 -2.45 -5.73
CA LYS A 3 -20.52 -1.84 -5.01
C LYS A 3 -20.73 -0.40 -5.49
N PRO A 4 -21.95 0.14 -5.40
CA PRO A 4 -22.19 1.56 -5.65
C PRO A 4 -21.37 2.43 -4.70
N LEU A 5 -20.98 3.61 -5.18
CA LEU A 5 -20.06 4.52 -4.50
C LEU A 5 -20.63 5.08 -3.18
N MET A 6 -21.95 5.26 -3.08
CA MET A 6 -22.65 5.66 -1.86
C MET A 6 -23.79 4.70 -1.52
N PRO A 7 -23.50 3.51 -0.96
CA PRO A 7 -24.47 2.43 -0.78
C PRO A 7 -25.77 2.82 -0.09
N LYS A 8 -25.71 3.60 1.00
CA LYS A 8 -26.90 4.00 1.76
C LYS A 8 -27.76 5.01 1.00
N ALA A 9 -27.13 6.01 0.37
CA ALA A 9 -27.86 7.00 -0.43
C ALA A 9 -28.46 6.37 -1.70
N THR A 10 -27.75 5.42 -2.31
CA THR A 10 -28.28 4.63 -3.43
C THR A 10 -29.44 3.74 -3.00
N ALA A 11 -29.36 3.11 -1.82
CA ALA A 11 -30.47 2.33 -1.27
C ALA A 11 -31.72 3.20 -1.00
N VAL A 12 -31.55 4.39 -0.40
CA VAL A 12 -32.65 5.36 -0.20
C VAL A 12 -33.32 5.71 -1.53
N TRP A 13 -32.53 5.93 -2.59
CA TRP A 13 -33.10 6.23 -3.91
C TRP A 13 -33.83 5.03 -4.50
N LEU A 14 -33.24 3.83 -4.47
CA LEU A 14 -33.84 2.61 -5.01
C LEU A 14 -35.15 2.25 -4.30
N ILE A 15 -35.22 2.37 -2.98
CA ILE A 15 -36.44 2.11 -2.20
C ILE A 15 -37.57 3.06 -2.61
N ASN A 16 -37.26 4.34 -2.85
CA ASN A 16 -38.27 5.35 -3.13
C ASN A 16 -38.69 5.43 -4.61
N ASN A 17 -37.86 4.96 -5.53
CA ASN A 17 -38.06 5.16 -6.98
C ASN A 17 -38.22 3.87 -7.78
N THR A 18 -38.11 2.69 -7.14
CA THR A 18 -38.23 1.40 -7.83
C THR A 18 -39.08 0.41 -7.00
N ALA A 19 -39.60 -0.62 -7.65
CA ALA A 19 -40.33 -1.72 -7.00
C ALA A 19 -39.44 -2.94 -6.70
N LEU A 20 -38.13 -2.73 -6.53
CA LEU A 20 -37.18 -3.79 -6.23
C LEU A 20 -37.38 -4.35 -4.83
N THR A 21 -37.08 -5.63 -4.65
CA THR A 21 -37.12 -6.27 -3.34
C THR A 21 -35.97 -5.78 -2.44
N PHE A 22 -36.17 -5.85 -1.12
CA PHE A 22 -35.13 -5.47 -0.16
C PHE A 22 -33.86 -6.31 -0.31
N ASP A 23 -33.98 -7.59 -0.69
CA ASP A 23 -32.84 -8.47 -0.94
C ASP A 23 -32.04 -8.03 -2.18
N GLN A 24 -32.72 -7.61 -3.25
CA GLN A 24 -32.06 -7.09 -4.45
C GLN A 24 -31.28 -5.80 -4.16
N ILE A 25 -31.88 -4.89 -3.39
CA ILE A 25 -31.25 -3.62 -2.99
C ILE A 25 -30.08 -3.90 -2.03
N ALA A 26 -30.26 -4.81 -1.06
CA ALA A 26 -29.24 -5.22 -0.10
C ALA A 26 -28.01 -5.81 -0.80
N GLU A 27 -28.22 -6.71 -1.76
CA GLU A 27 -27.13 -7.32 -2.51
C GLU A 27 -26.38 -6.29 -3.38
N PHE A 28 -27.12 -5.44 -4.10
CA PHE A 28 -26.53 -4.42 -4.96
C PHE A 28 -25.70 -3.39 -4.17
N CYS A 29 -26.27 -2.85 -3.08
CA CYS A 29 -25.60 -1.89 -2.22
C CYS A 29 -24.58 -2.56 -1.28
N GLY A 30 -24.62 -3.88 -1.13
CA GLY A 30 -23.81 -4.63 -0.18
C GLY A 30 -24.09 -4.26 1.28
N LEU A 31 -25.38 -4.04 1.57
CA LEU A 31 -25.96 -3.77 2.89
C LEU A 31 -26.67 -5.03 3.41
N HIS A 32 -26.97 -5.09 4.70
CA HIS A 32 -27.81 -6.17 5.23
C HIS A 32 -29.30 -5.92 4.91
N PRO A 33 -30.14 -6.93 4.61
CA PRO A 33 -31.57 -6.72 4.36
C PRO A 33 -32.29 -5.93 5.46
N LEU A 34 -31.95 -6.17 6.74
CA LEU A 34 -32.47 -5.40 7.87
C LEU A 34 -32.08 -3.91 7.84
N GLU A 35 -30.90 -3.56 7.31
CA GLU A 35 -30.52 -2.15 7.14
C GLU A 35 -31.35 -1.50 6.04
N VAL A 36 -31.64 -2.23 4.95
CA VAL A 36 -32.51 -1.75 3.86
C VAL A 36 -33.95 -1.58 4.35
N GLN A 37 -34.45 -2.52 5.14
CA GLN A 37 -35.76 -2.41 5.80
C GLN A 37 -35.80 -1.20 6.75
N GLY A 38 -34.79 -1.02 7.60
CA GLY A 38 -34.72 0.15 8.48
C GLY A 38 -34.63 1.48 7.72
N ILE A 39 -34.07 1.50 6.50
CA ILE A 39 -34.12 2.68 5.62
C ILE A 39 -35.53 2.91 5.10
N ALA A 40 -36.23 1.85 4.68
CA ALA A 40 -37.61 1.93 4.20
C ALA A 40 -38.58 2.38 5.31
N ASP A 41 -38.37 1.90 6.54
CA ASP A 41 -39.16 2.27 7.72
C ASP A 41 -38.82 3.67 8.25
N GLY A 42 -37.77 4.31 7.71
CA GLY A 42 -37.33 5.64 8.12
C GLY A 42 -36.62 5.69 9.47
N GLU A 43 -36.10 4.56 9.95
CA GLU A 43 -35.31 4.47 11.19
C GLU A 43 -33.80 4.69 10.92
N VAL A 44 -33.34 4.27 9.73
CA VAL A 44 -31.94 4.34 9.30
C VAL A 44 -31.79 5.36 8.18
N ALA A 45 -30.69 6.13 8.20
CA ALA A 45 -30.39 7.16 7.20
C ALA A 45 -31.44 8.29 7.11
N VAL A 46 -32.08 8.63 8.24
CA VAL A 46 -33.01 9.77 8.36
C VAL A 46 -32.38 11.06 7.84
N GLY A 47 -33.07 11.75 6.94
CA GLY A 47 -32.60 13.00 6.33
C GLY A 47 -31.55 12.83 5.23
N MET A 48 -31.19 11.59 4.86
CA MET A 48 -30.28 11.34 3.74
C MET A 48 -31.01 11.56 2.41
N VAL A 49 -30.42 12.39 1.54
CA VAL A 49 -30.92 12.57 0.18
C VAL A 49 -30.51 11.37 -0.67
N GLY A 50 -31.49 10.72 -1.29
CA GLY A 50 -31.26 9.60 -2.20
C GLY A 50 -30.38 9.99 -3.39
N LEU A 51 -29.42 9.13 -3.73
CA LEU A 51 -28.53 9.33 -4.86
C LEU A 51 -28.92 8.39 -6.00
N ASP A 52 -29.31 8.96 -7.14
CA ASP A 52 -29.73 8.22 -8.33
C ASP A 52 -28.56 7.41 -8.94
N PRO A 53 -28.62 6.07 -8.93
CA PRO A 53 -27.58 5.22 -9.51
C PRO A 53 -27.61 5.18 -11.05
N VAL A 54 -28.73 5.50 -11.68
CA VAL A 54 -28.88 5.60 -13.15
C VAL A 54 -28.21 6.87 -13.64
N ALA A 55 -28.50 8.02 -13.02
CA ALA A 55 -27.87 9.29 -13.36
C ALA A 55 -26.34 9.26 -13.17
N ASN A 56 -25.84 8.48 -12.21
CA ASN A 56 -24.41 8.29 -11.97
C ASN A 56 -23.76 7.19 -12.83
N GLY A 57 -24.50 6.60 -13.77
CA GLY A 57 -24.02 5.53 -14.65
C GLY A 57 -23.52 4.30 -13.88
N GLN A 58 -24.08 4.02 -12.70
CA GLN A 58 -23.76 2.84 -11.89
C GLN A 58 -24.63 1.65 -12.25
N VAL A 59 -25.86 1.90 -12.70
CA VAL A 59 -26.80 0.91 -13.22
C VAL A 59 -27.54 1.50 -14.41
N THR A 60 -28.07 0.65 -15.29
CA THR A 60 -28.89 1.12 -16.42
C THR A 60 -30.38 1.01 -16.06
N GLN A 61 -31.22 1.84 -16.67
CA GLN A 61 -32.67 1.75 -16.45
C GLN A 61 -33.21 0.37 -16.85
N ALA A 62 -32.77 -0.15 -18.00
CA ALA A 62 -33.15 -1.49 -18.47
C ALA A 62 -32.79 -2.61 -17.49
N GLU A 63 -31.70 -2.45 -16.74
CA GLU A 63 -31.28 -3.42 -15.72
C GLU A 63 -32.17 -3.36 -14.46
N ILE A 64 -32.63 -2.17 -14.09
CA ILE A 64 -33.64 -2.01 -13.03
C ILE A 64 -34.95 -2.66 -13.46
N ASP A 65 -35.43 -2.35 -14.66
CA ASP A 65 -36.71 -2.87 -15.17
C ASP A 65 -36.70 -4.41 -15.23
N ARG A 66 -35.60 -5.01 -15.70
CA ARG A 66 -35.38 -6.47 -15.69
C ARG A 66 -35.49 -7.08 -14.29
N CYS A 67 -34.93 -6.41 -13.28
CA CYS A 67 -34.94 -6.90 -11.90
C CYS A 67 -36.26 -6.62 -11.18
N VAL A 68 -37.03 -5.62 -11.63
CA VAL A 68 -38.39 -5.37 -11.14
C VAL A 68 -39.35 -6.46 -11.61
N GLU A 69 -39.19 -6.96 -12.84
CA GLU A 69 -40.00 -8.06 -13.38
C GLU A 69 -39.66 -9.43 -12.77
N ASP A 70 -38.41 -9.63 -12.34
CA ASP A 70 -37.93 -10.88 -11.74
C ASP A 70 -37.32 -10.66 -10.34
N PRO A 71 -38.06 -10.98 -9.25
CA PRO A 71 -37.57 -10.87 -7.88
C PRO A 71 -36.34 -11.73 -7.56
N SER A 72 -36.09 -12.78 -8.34
CA SER A 72 -34.93 -13.65 -8.18
C SER A 72 -33.68 -13.12 -8.89
N ALA A 73 -33.85 -12.20 -9.84
CA ALA A 73 -32.74 -11.55 -10.52
C ALA A 73 -31.94 -10.64 -9.56
N ARG A 74 -30.67 -10.40 -9.90
CA ARG A 74 -29.76 -9.52 -9.17
C ARG A 74 -29.25 -8.42 -10.08
N LEU A 75 -29.25 -7.20 -9.55
CA LEU A 75 -28.76 -6.00 -10.23
C LEU A 75 -27.27 -6.09 -10.47
N GLN A 76 -26.85 -5.78 -11.69
CA GLN A 76 -25.44 -5.71 -12.06
C GLN A 76 -24.99 -4.26 -12.25
N MET A 77 -23.78 -3.95 -11.78
CA MET A 77 -23.16 -2.65 -12.06
C MET A 77 -22.89 -2.50 -13.57
N ALA A 78 -23.22 -1.32 -14.09
CA ALA A 78 -22.86 -0.92 -15.44
C ALA A 78 -21.34 -0.96 -15.63
N LYS A 79 -20.89 -1.48 -16.77
CA LYS A 79 -19.48 -1.51 -17.13
C LYS A 79 -19.01 -0.06 -17.37
N ARG A 80 -18.12 0.43 -16.51
CA ARG A 80 -17.50 1.74 -16.68
C ARG A 80 -16.40 1.64 -17.73
N ASP A 81 -16.54 2.41 -18.81
CA ASP A 81 -15.54 2.52 -19.90
C ASP A 81 -14.39 3.50 -19.58
N ILE A 82 -14.34 3.99 -18.34
CA ILE A 82 -13.32 4.94 -17.90
C ILE A 82 -12.12 4.16 -17.34
N PRO A 83 -10.90 4.35 -17.87
CA PRO A 83 -9.70 3.74 -17.31
C PRO A 83 -9.52 4.15 -15.84
N MET A 84 -9.40 3.19 -14.94
CA MET A 84 -9.09 3.48 -13.53
C MET A 84 -7.74 4.19 -13.43
N PRO A 85 -7.64 5.29 -12.66
CA PRO A 85 -6.36 5.95 -12.45
C PRO A 85 -5.40 4.96 -11.78
N ALA A 86 -4.20 4.83 -12.35
CA ALA A 86 -3.17 3.95 -11.81
C ALA A 86 -2.89 4.33 -10.34
N THR A 87 -2.96 3.35 -9.44
CA THR A 87 -2.56 3.53 -8.04
C THR A 87 -1.13 4.05 -7.99
N ARG A 88 -0.96 5.30 -7.53
CA ARG A 88 0.38 5.92 -7.40
C ARG A 88 1.26 5.01 -6.56
N THR A 89 2.43 4.67 -7.07
CA THR A 89 3.45 3.97 -6.27
C THR A 89 3.72 4.78 -5.01
N LYS A 90 3.66 4.13 -3.84
CA LYS A 90 3.92 4.74 -2.53
C LYS A 90 5.18 5.60 -2.62
N GLY A 91 5.03 6.92 -2.45
CA GLY A 91 6.13 7.87 -2.51
C GLY A 91 7.12 7.67 -1.35
N PRO A 92 8.21 8.44 -1.32
CA PRO A 92 9.17 8.41 -0.22
C PRO A 92 8.45 8.61 1.12
N ARG A 93 8.68 7.70 2.07
CA ARG A 93 8.06 7.77 3.40
C ARG A 93 8.57 9.03 4.11
N TYR A 94 7.67 9.85 4.64
CA TYR A 94 8.05 11.04 5.40
C TYR A 94 8.90 10.63 6.60
N THR A 95 10.11 11.21 6.72
CA THR A 95 10.96 11.04 7.90
C THR A 95 10.75 12.22 8.86
N PRO A 96 10.28 11.97 10.10
CA PRO A 96 10.15 13.01 11.13
C PRO A 96 11.47 13.75 11.35
N VAL A 97 11.40 15.04 11.69
CA VAL A 97 12.57 15.92 11.86
C VAL A 97 13.57 15.36 12.88
N SER A 98 13.08 14.80 13.98
CA SER A 98 13.89 14.16 15.03
C SER A 98 14.80 13.05 14.48
N LYS A 99 14.30 12.24 13.54
CA LYS A 99 15.01 11.11 12.94
C LYS A 99 15.87 11.49 11.73
N ARG A 100 15.90 12.77 11.32
CA ARG A 100 16.71 13.19 10.15
C ARG A 100 18.21 13.17 10.45
N GLN A 101 18.59 13.40 11.71
CA GLN A 101 19.98 13.35 12.16
C GLN A 101 20.55 11.93 12.14
N ASP A 102 19.69 10.90 12.18
CA ASP A 102 20.10 9.49 12.12
C ASP A 102 20.33 8.99 10.67
N LYS A 103 19.92 9.76 9.65
CA LYS A 103 20.07 9.37 8.25
C LYS A 103 21.53 9.16 7.82
N PRO A 104 22.48 10.03 8.19
CA PRO A 104 23.89 9.83 7.84
C PRO A 104 24.48 8.55 8.45
N ASP A 105 24.13 8.25 9.71
CA ASP A 105 24.52 7.02 10.43
C ASP A 105 24.00 5.77 9.69
N ALA A 106 22.73 5.80 9.28
CA ALA A 106 22.10 4.72 8.51
C ALA A 106 22.70 4.53 7.12
N ILE A 107 22.98 5.61 6.40
CA ILE A 107 23.60 5.56 5.07
C ILE A 107 25.01 4.98 5.18
N ALA A 108 25.80 5.41 6.16
CA ALA A 108 27.13 4.88 6.40
C ALA A 108 27.10 3.37 6.73
N TRP A 109 26.09 2.91 7.45
CA TRP A 109 25.89 1.49 7.72
C TRP A 109 25.55 0.70 6.46
N LEU A 110 24.63 1.20 5.63
CA LEU A 110 24.24 0.57 4.37
C LEU A 110 25.41 0.48 3.39
N LEU A 111 26.20 1.55 3.25
CA LEU A 111 27.38 1.57 2.39
C LEU A 111 28.45 0.55 2.84
N ARG A 112 28.51 0.24 4.14
CA ARG A 112 29.47 -0.72 4.71
C ARG A 112 29.01 -2.17 4.64
N HIS A 113 27.74 -2.45 4.95
CA HIS A 113 27.21 -3.81 5.08
C HIS A 113 26.50 -4.31 3.82
N HIS A 114 26.03 -3.41 2.97
CA HIS A 114 25.30 -3.74 1.75
C HIS A 114 25.84 -2.95 0.54
N PRO A 115 27.12 -3.18 0.14
CA PRO A 115 27.72 -2.52 -1.02
C PRO A 115 27.01 -2.85 -2.35
N GLU A 116 26.21 -3.93 -2.38
CA GLU A 116 25.39 -4.29 -3.53
C GLU A 116 24.24 -3.31 -3.81
N LEU A 117 23.83 -2.50 -2.82
CA LEU A 117 22.75 -1.53 -2.97
C LEU A 117 23.18 -0.34 -3.84
N ALA A 118 22.43 -0.07 -4.90
CA ALA A 118 22.62 1.14 -5.69
C ALA A 118 22.13 2.39 -4.92
N ASP A 119 22.73 3.55 -5.17
CA ASP A 119 22.34 4.81 -4.53
C ASP A 119 20.84 5.14 -4.72
N SER A 120 20.24 4.71 -5.84
CA SER A 120 18.80 4.86 -6.08
C SER A 120 17.94 4.01 -5.13
N GLN A 121 18.43 2.85 -4.69
CA GLN A 121 17.77 2.00 -3.72
C GLN A 121 17.94 2.55 -2.31
N ILE A 122 19.15 3.01 -1.96
CA ILE A 122 19.43 3.67 -0.66
C ILE A 122 18.58 4.94 -0.51
N ALA A 123 18.50 5.77 -1.56
CA ALA A 123 17.71 6.99 -1.57
C ALA A 123 16.22 6.71 -1.30
N ARG A 124 15.67 5.66 -1.90
CA ARG A 124 14.27 5.24 -1.70
C ARG A 124 14.04 4.63 -0.32
N LEU A 125 14.99 3.84 0.18
CA LEU A 125 14.87 3.12 1.45
C LEU A 125 14.90 4.08 2.65
N ILE A 126 15.83 5.04 2.66
CA ILE A 126 16.05 5.97 3.78
C ILE A 126 15.29 7.30 3.60
N GLY A 127 14.84 7.60 2.38
CA GLY A 127 14.23 8.89 2.04
C GLY A 127 15.27 10.01 2.06
N THR A 128 16.37 9.80 1.36
CA THR A 128 17.48 10.78 1.19
C THR A 128 17.72 11.05 -0.30
N THR A 129 18.65 11.95 -0.61
CA THR A 129 19.03 12.27 -1.99
C THR A 129 20.38 11.64 -2.36
N LYS A 130 20.59 11.37 -3.66
CA LYS A 130 21.86 10.82 -4.16
C LYS A 130 23.09 11.68 -3.82
N PRO A 131 23.05 13.02 -3.93
CA PRO A 131 24.17 13.86 -3.51
C PRO A 131 24.53 13.69 -2.04
N THR A 132 23.54 13.52 -1.15
CA THR A 132 23.81 13.25 0.28
C THR A 132 24.49 11.90 0.48
N ILE A 133 24.08 10.86 -0.24
CA ILE A 133 24.73 9.53 -0.17
C ILE A 133 26.19 9.64 -0.63
N GLN A 134 26.44 10.34 -1.74
CA GLN A 134 27.79 10.55 -2.24
C GLN A 134 28.66 11.35 -1.26
N ALA A 135 28.13 12.42 -0.66
CA ALA A 135 28.87 13.20 0.34
C ALA A 135 29.24 12.38 1.58
N ILE A 136 28.43 11.40 1.96
CA ILE A 136 28.73 10.48 3.07
C ILE A 136 29.79 9.46 2.64
N ARG A 137 29.69 8.93 1.42
CA ARG A 137 30.69 8.02 0.83
C ARG A 137 32.08 8.67 0.75
N ASP A 138 32.11 9.92 0.31
CA ASP A 138 33.34 10.70 0.12
C ASP A 138 33.82 11.42 1.40
N ARG A 139 33.08 11.25 2.52
CA ARG A 139 33.33 11.95 3.80
C ARG A 139 33.37 13.48 3.70
N THR A 140 32.66 14.05 2.73
CA THR A 140 32.51 15.51 2.52
C THR A 140 31.23 16.08 3.14
N HIS A 141 30.40 15.24 3.75
CA HIS A 141 29.23 15.69 4.51
C HIS A 141 29.67 16.57 5.70
N TRP A 142 28.95 17.67 5.98
CA TRP A 142 29.31 18.63 7.04
C TRP A 142 29.50 17.98 8.42
N ASN A 143 28.76 16.91 8.71
CA ASN A 143 28.84 16.17 9.96
C ASN A 143 29.72 14.89 9.89
N ALA A 144 30.54 14.72 8.85
CA ALA A 144 31.32 13.50 8.61
C ALA A 144 32.11 12.99 9.83
N PRO A 145 32.75 13.84 10.67
CA PRO A 145 33.51 13.37 11.83
C PRO A 145 32.66 12.65 12.89
N ASN A 146 31.37 12.95 12.97
CA ASN A 146 30.48 12.40 14.00
C ASN A 146 29.60 11.25 13.50
N ILE A 147 29.70 10.88 12.21
CA ILE A 147 28.89 9.80 11.64
C ILE A 147 29.32 8.46 12.23
N ARG A 148 28.38 7.73 12.83
CA ARG A 148 28.60 6.38 13.36
C ARG A 148 27.69 5.40 12.64
N PRO A 149 28.21 4.40 11.90
CA PRO A 149 27.39 3.42 11.21
C PRO A 149 26.43 2.71 12.18
N LYS A 150 25.12 2.88 11.99
CA LYS A 150 24.06 2.21 12.76
C LYS A 150 23.00 1.64 11.84
N ASP A 151 22.41 0.52 12.25
CA ASP A 151 21.41 -0.19 11.46
C ASP A 151 20.15 0.67 11.22
N PRO A 152 19.71 0.87 9.96
CA PRO A 152 18.54 1.67 9.63
C PRO A 152 17.21 1.10 10.16
N VAL A 153 17.12 -0.20 10.41
CA VAL A 153 15.96 -0.86 11.02
C VAL A 153 15.88 -0.52 12.50
N LEU A 154 17.01 -0.57 13.21
CA LEU A 154 17.09 -0.20 14.64
C LEU A 154 16.80 1.30 14.87
N LEU A 155 17.23 2.15 13.93
CA LEU A 155 16.89 3.58 13.93
C LEU A 155 15.41 3.83 13.55
N GLY A 156 14.69 2.80 13.09
CA GLY A 156 13.31 2.87 12.64
C GLY A 156 13.12 3.79 11.43
N LEU A 157 14.10 3.77 10.50
CA LEU A 157 14.05 4.47 9.21
C LEU A 157 13.46 3.59 8.11
N CYS A 158 13.66 2.27 8.19
CA CYS A 158 13.01 1.27 7.35
C CYS A 158 12.55 0.08 8.18
N THR A 159 11.73 -0.79 7.59
CA THR A 159 11.37 -2.08 8.20
C THR A 159 12.35 -3.17 7.76
N GLN A 160 12.47 -4.25 8.53
CA GLN A 160 13.27 -5.41 8.12
C GLN A 160 12.85 -5.95 6.76
N THR A 161 11.53 -6.01 6.51
CA THR A 161 10.97 -6.46 5.23
C THR A 161 11.40 -5.57 4.07
N ASP A 162 11.43 -4.25 4.27
CA ASP A 162 11.86 -3.29 3.24
C ASP A 162 13.36 -3.43 2.95
N LEU A 163 14.20 -3.60 3.98
CA LEU A 163 15.64 -3.80 3.83
C LEU A 163 15.93 -5.10 3.06
N ASN A 164 15.35 -6.22 3.49
CA ASN A 164 15.52 -7.52 2.83
C ASN A 164 15.07 -7.46 1.36
N SER A 165 13.93 -6.81 1.11
CA SER A 165 13.40 -6.62 -0.25
C SER A 165 14.31 -5.76 -1.13
N ALA A 166 14.97 -4.75 -0.56
CA ALA A 166 15.89 -3.88 -1.29
C ALA A 166 17.19 -4.63 -1.65
N VAL A 167 17.73 -5.40 -0.70
CA VAL A 167 18.92 -6.24 -0.87
C VAL A 167 18.67 -7.34 -1.91
N GLU A 168 17.55 -8.05 -1.81
CA GLU A 168 17.22 -9.12 -2.77
C GLU A 168 17.06 -8.57 -4.20
N LYS A 169 16.40 -7.40 -4.34
CA LYS A 169 16.30 -6.72 -5.64
C LYS A 169 17.66 -6.27 -6.16
N ALA A 170 18.55 -5.81 -5.28
CA ALA A 170 19.91 -5.41 -5.65
C ALA A 170 20.71 -6.62 -6.14
N ARG A 171 20.71 -7.73 -5.40
CA ARG A 171 21.35 -8.99 -5.79
C ARG A 171 20.83 -9.52 -7.12
N ARG A 172 19.51 -9.53 -7.33
CA ARG A 172 18.91 -9.91 -8.62
C ARG A 172 19.32 -8.98 -9.77
N THR A 173 19.45 -7.69 -9.50
CA THR A 173 19.89 -6.71 -10.51
C THR A 173 21.38 -6.86 -10.81
N ALA A 174 22.19 -7.14 -9.79
CA ALA A 174 23.61 -7.44 -9.93
C ALA A 174 23.83 -8.74 -10.70
N ALA A 175 23.10 -9.81 -10.39
CA ALA A 175 23.14 -11.09 -11.11
C ALA A 175 22.74 -10.95 -12.59
N ARG A 176 21.74 -10.10 -12.90
CA ARG A 176 21.36 -9.79 -14.29
C ARG A 176 22.40 -8.95 -15.04
N ARG A 177 23.21 -8.16 -14.33
CA ARG A 177 24.28 -7.35 -14.91
C ARG A 177 25.60 -8.11 -15.03
N GLY A 178 25.86 -9.04 -14.12
CA GLY A 178 27.05 -9.88 -14.05
C GLY A 178 26.74 -11.32 -14.43
N GLY A 179 26.27 -11.56 -15.66
CA GLY A 179 26.24 -12.91 -16.23
C GLY A 179 27.65 -13.49 -16.33
N GLY A 180 28.13 -14.08 -15.24
CA GLY A 180 29.45 -14.67 -15.09
C GLY A 180 29.95 -14.58 -13.63
N GLN A 181 29.96 -15.72 -12.94
CA GLN A 181 30.54 -15.99 -11.61
C GLN A 181 29.77 -15.47 -10.38
N ALA A 182 29.11 -16.40 -9.68
CA ALA A 182 28.77 -16.26 -8.27
C ALA A 182 29.98 -16.66 -7.41
N PRO A 183 30.34 -15.94 -6.34
CA PRO A 183 31.06 -16.53 -5.22
C PRO A 183 30.06 -17.01 -4.18
N GLU A 184 30.28 -18.25 -3.77
CA GLU A 184 29.59 -19.01 -2.75
C GLU A 184 29.71 -18.32 -1.39
N GLY A 185 28.67 -18.46 -0.56
CA GLY A 185 28.64 -17.93 0.78
C GLY A 185 29.64 -18.66 1.68
N GLU A 186 30.48 -17.92 2.39
CA GLU A 186 31.18 -18.45 3.54
C GLU A 186 30.25 -18.40 4.75
N GLU A 187 29.90 -19.60 5.20
CA GLU A 187 29.17 -19.91 6.41
C GLU A 187 29.87 -19.34 7.66
N ALA A 188 29.03 -18.93 8.61
CA ALA A 188 29.45 -18.57 9.94
C ALA A 188 30.11 -19.77 10.64
N THR A 189 31.37 -19.62 11.05
CA THR A 189 31.99 -20.49 12.05
C THR A 189 32.03 -19.78 13.40
N GLU A 190 31.06 -20.17 14.23
CA GLU A 190 31.15 -20.40 15.68
C GLU A 190 32.46 -19.98 16.36
N THR A 191 32.39 -18.98 17.26
CA THR A 191 33.45 -18.72 18.23
C THR A 191 33.18 -19.53 19.50
N GLU A 192 33.90 -20.64 19.63
CA GLU A 192 33.99 -21.47 20.82
C GLU A 192 34.71 -20.69 21.94
N GLN A 193 34.13 -20.66 23.14
CA GLN A 193 34.74 -20.15 24.37
C GLN A 193 35.73 -21.19 24.91
N PRO A 194 36.88 -20.80 25.49
CA PRO A 194 37.55 -21.66 26.45
C PRO A 194 37.24 -21.20 27.88
N ALA A 195 36.64 -22.12 28.63
CA ALA A 195 36.56 -22.09 30.08
C ALA A 195 37.94 -22.40 30.71
N SER A 196 38.28 -21.62 31.74
CA SER A 196 39.03 -21.95 32.96
C SER A 196 39.90 -23.22 33.01
N GLY A 197 41.17 -23.04 33.43
CA GLY A 197 41.82 -23.98 34.35
C GLY A 197 43.34 -24.15 34.22
N ALA A 198 44.10 -23.46 35.07
CA ALA A 198 45.20 -24.00 35.90
C ALA A 198 45.72 -22.89 36.83
#